data_AF-A0A7S2DLQ5-F1
#
_entry.id   AF-A0A7S2DLQ5-F1
#
_cell.length_a   1.000
_cell.length_b   1.000
_cell.length_c   1.000
_cell.angle_alpha   90.00
_cell.angle_beta   90.00
_cell.angle_gamma   90.00
#
_symmetry.space_group_name_H-M   'P 1'
#
loop_
_entity.id
_entity.type
_entity.pdbx_description
1 polymer ?
#
loop_
_entity_poly.entity_id
_entity_poly.type
_entity_poly.pdbx_seq_one_letter_code
_entity_poly.pdbx_strand_id
1 'polypeptide(L)'
;EGHLMATVQVVDLAGRENEQTSECTGDRFKELTFINRSLFQLANCINALSDGNRDHVPFRNSKLTMLLSESFQRNCRTYILATLTPSSMGYEDNLLTCRFLESAGQVRTEPVVNRFCSADLKGQLQGEIERMRKQLGFQSP
;
A
#
# COMPACT_ATOMS: atom_id res chain seq x y z
N GLU A 1 -11.33 26.66 14.27
CA GLU A 1 -11.18 25.30 14.85
C GLU A 1 -10.99 24.32 13.69
N GLY A 2 -10.00 23.42 13.78
CA GLY A 2 -9.78 22.44 12.73
C GLY A 2 -10.86 21.34 12.73
N HIS A 3 -11.32 20.94 11.55
CA HIS A 3 -12.26 19.84 11.37
C HIS A 3 -11.52 18.50 11.45
N LEU A 4 -12.14 17.49 12.06
CA LEU A 4 -11.62 16.13 12.03
C LEU A 4 -11.94 15.49 10.67
N MET A 5 -10.97 14.78 10.10
CA MET A 5 -11.16 14.01 8.87
C MET A 5 -10.76 12.56 9.09
N ALA A 6 -11.39 11.64 8.36
CA ALA A 6 -11.02 10.24 8.35
C ALA A 6 -11.22 9.69 6.94
N THR A 7 -10.30 8.82 6.51
CA THR A 7 -10.40 8.08 5.27
C THR A 7 -10.50 6.61 5.63
N VAL A 8 -11.51 5.92 5.08
CA VAL A 8 -11.68 4.47 5.22
C VAL A 8 -11.44 3.86 3.86
N GLN A 9 -10.55 2.88 3.79
CA GLN A 9 -10.26 2.10 2.59
C GLN A 9 -10.70 0.66 2.84
N VAL A 10 -11.55 0.14 1.97
CA VAL A 10 -11.94 -1.28 1.95
C VAL A 10 -11.46 -1.83 0.62
N VAL A 11 -10.59 -2.83 0.69
CA VAL A 11 -9.86 -3.34 -0.47
C VAL A 11 -10.09 -4.83 -0.55
N ASP A 12 -10.71 -5.25 -1.64
CA ASP A 12 -10.83 -6.66 -2.02
C ASP A 12 -9.70 -6.99 -2.99
N LEU A 13 -8.85 -7.93 -2.60
CA LEU A 13 -7.68 -8.32 -3.38
C LEU A 13 -8.04 -9.48 -4.29
N ALA A 14 -7.48 -9.47 -5.50
CA ALA A 14 -7.56 -10.63 -6.38
C ALA A 14 -6.93 -11.86 -5.73
N GLY A 15 -7.35 -13.04 -6.19
CA GLY A 15 -6.76 -14.29 -5.77
C GLY A 15 -5.28 -14.41 -6.15
N ARG A 16 -4.51 -15.08 -5.29
CA ARG A 16 -3.05 -15.31 -5.44
C ARG A 16 -2.75 -16.73 -5.92
N GLU A 17 -3.72 -17.40 -6.53
CA GLU A 17 -3.57 -18.76 -7.01
C GLU A 17 -2.52 -18.88 -8.11
N ASN A 18 -1.90 -20.06 -8.16
CA ASN A 18 -0.72 -20.30 -8.97
C ASN A 18 -1.05 -20.34 -10.47
N GLU A 19 -0.24 -19.65 -11.28
CA GLU A 19 -0.38 -19.62 -12.75
C GLU A 19 -0.27 -21.03 -13.34
N GLN A 20 0.53 -21.91 -12.73
CA GLN A 20 0.76 -23.27 -13.22
C GLN A 20 -0.43 -24.21 -13.02
N THR A 21 -1.31 -23.92 -12.06
CA THR A 21 -2.58 -24.64 -11.91
C THR A 21 -3.69 -24.09 -12.80
N SER A 22 -3.46 -22.93 -13.43
CA SER A 22 -4.43 -22.34 -14.33
C SER A 22 -4.21 -22.86 -15.75
N GLU A 23 -5.19 -23.55 -16.34
CA GLU A 23 -5.19 -23.91 -17.77
C GLU A 23 -5.48 -22.71 -18.70
N CYS A 24 -5.20 -21.49 -18.21
CA CYS A 24 -5.55 -20.26 -18.91
C CYS A 24 -4.55 -19.97 -20.03
N THR A 25 -5.05 -19.71 -21.23
CA THR A 25 -4.24 -19.36 -22.42
C THR A 25 -4.66 -17.99 -22.97
N GLY A 26 -3.80 -17.39 -23.80
CA GLY A 26 -4.11 -16.12 -24.50
C GLY A 26 -4.22 -14.91 -23.56
N ASP A 27 -5.24 -14.09 -23.74
CA ASP A 27 -5.39 -12.83 -22.97
C ASP A 27 -5.67 -13.06 -21.48
N ARG A 28 -6.29 -14.20 -21.13
CA ARG A 28 -6.53 -14.59 -19.74
C ARG A 28 -5.25 -14.96 -19.01
N PHE A 29 -4.25 -15.51 -19.73
CA PHE A 29 -2.91 -15.72 -19.17
C PHE A 29 -2.21 -14.38 -18.88
N LYS A 30 -2.29 -13.42 -19.81
CA LYS A 30 -1.72 -12.07 -19.59
C LYS A 30 -2.35 -11.40 -18.37
N GLU A 31 -3.67 -11.50 -18.22
CA GLU A 31 -4.40 -10.97 -17.06
C GLU A 31 -3.91 -11.59 -15.74
N LEU A 32 -3.80 -12.92 -15.68
CA LEU A 32 -3.27 -13.63 -14.51
C LEU A 32 -1.86 -13.17 -14.15
N THR A 33 -0.98 -12.98 -15.14
CA THR A 33 0.37 -12.44 -14.90
C THR A 33 0.33 -11.05 -14.29
N PHE A 34 -0.59 -10.19 -14.71
CA PHE A 34 -0.72 -8.84 -14.12
C PHE A 34 -1.27 -8.88 -12.69
N ILE A 35 -2.25 -9.75 -12.41
CA ILE A 35 -2.81 -9.97 -11.07
C ILE A 35 -1.69 -10.40 -10.12
N ASN A 36 -0.98 -11.49 -10.47
CA ASN A 36 0.08 -12.05 -9.64
C ASN A 36 1.24 -11.09 -9.45
N ARG A 37 1.59 -10.30 -10.47
CA ARG A 37 2.61 -9.26 -10.33
C ARG A 37 2.26 -8.23 -9.25
N SER A 38 1.01 -7.78 -9.17
CA SER A 38 0.61 -6.78 -8.18
C SER A 38 0.61 -7.33 -6.75
N LEU A 39 0.14 -8.56 -6.56
CA LEU A 39 0.12 -9.24 -5.26
C LEU A 39 1.53 -9.66 -4.81
N PHE A 40 2.36 -10.12 -5.74
CA PHE A 40 3.78 -10.38 -5.48
C PHE A 40 4.49 -9.12 -5.02
N GLN A 41 4.23 -7.99 -5.68
CA GLN A 41 4.84 -6.73 -5.30
C GLN A 41 4.36 -6.24 -3.92
N LEU A 42 3.09 -6.47 -3.58
CA LEU A 42 2.58 -6.22 -2.24
C LEU A 42 3.32 -7.05 -1.19
N ALA A 43 3.50 -8.35 -1.43
CA ALA A 43 4.28 -9.20 -0.53
C ALA A 43 5.73 -8.71 -0.35
N ASN A 44 6.38 -8.26 -1.43
CA ASN A 44 7.72 -7.68 -1.34
C ASN A 44 7.76 -6.38 -0.51
N CYS A 45 6.74 -5.52 -0.63
CA CYS A 45 6.63 -4.31 0.19
C CYS A 45 6.45 -4.66 1.68
N ILE A 46 5.59 -5.64 1.98
CA ILE A 46 5.35 -6.09 3.36
C ILE A 46 6.62 -6.70 3.97
N ASN A 47 7.32 -7.57 3.23
CA ASN A 47 8.56 -8.17 3.71
C ASN A 47 9.65 -7.12 3.97
N ALA A 48 9.77 -6.13 3.07
CA ALA A 48 10.71 -5.03 3.26
C ALA A 48 10.37 -4.18 4.50
N LEU A 49 9.08 -4.05 4.84
CA LEU A 49 8.64 -3.34 6.04
C LEU A 49 8.83 -4.16 7.32
N SER A 50 8.57 -5.47 7.28
CA SER A 50 8.73 -6.36 8.43
C SER A 50 10.19 -6.50 8.84
N ASP A 51 11.11 -6.53 7.85
CA ASP A 51 12.56 -6.61 8.10
C ASP A 51 13.09 -5.40 8.89
N GLY A 52 12.43 -4.23 8.80
CA GLY A 52 12.80 -2.98 9.48
C GLY A 52 14.15 -2.35 9.06
N ASN A 53 15.00 -3.10 8.34
CA ASN A 53 16.37 -2.74 8.01
C ASN A 53 16.56 -2.18 6.59
N ARG A 54 15.47 -1.87 5.88
CA ARG A 54 15.55 -1.38 4.49
C ARG A 54 15.19 0.10 4.43
N ASP A 55 16.11 0.90 3.93
CA ASP A 55 15.89 2.34 3.66
C ASP A 55 14.83 2.57 2.57
N HIS A 56 14.65 1.61 1.66
CA HIS A 56 13.72 1.72 0.54
C HIS A 56 12.73 0.57 0.49
N VAL A 57 11.44 0.92 0.48
CA VAL A 57 10.33 -0.02 0.24
C VAL A 57 9.77 0.21 -1.17
N PRO A 58 9.68 -0.83 -2.02
CA PRO A 58 9.41 -0.70 -3.46
C PRO A 58 7.92 -0.47 -3.80
N PHE A 59 7.25 0.49 -3.16
CA PHE A 59 5.83 0.78 -3.39
C PHE A 59 5.50 1.20 -4.83
N ARG A 60 6.49 1.69 -5.59
CA ARG A 60 6.31 2.17 -6.98
C ARG A 60 6.25 1.07 -8.03
N ASN A 61 6.55 -0.18 -7.68
CA ASN A 61 6.64 -1.28 -8.64
C ASN A 61 5.27 -1.77 -9.15
N SER A 62 4.17 -1.40 -8.48
CA SER A 62 2.80 -1.66 -8.94
C SER A 62 1.85 -0.53 -8.54
N LYS A 63 0.76 -0.35 -9.31
CA LYS A 63 -0.30 0.62 -8.96
C LYS A 63 -0.96 0.29 -7.63
N LEU A 64 -1.19 -1.00 -7.36
CA LEU A 64 -1.76 -1.48 -6.10
C LEU A 64 -0.93 -1.03 -4.90
N THR A 65 0.38 -1.30 -4.94
CA THR A 65 1.29 -0.90 -3.87
C THR A 65 1.38 0.61 -3.73
N MET A 66 1.33 1.39 -4.83
CA MET A 66 1.29 2.85 -4.73
C MET A 66 0.05 3.35 -3.97
N LEU A 67 -1.12 2.79 -4.29
CA LEU A 67 -2.39 3.13 -3.62
C LEU A 67 -2.38 2.76 -2.14
N LEU A 68 -1.78 1.62 -1.80
CA LEU A 68 -1.73 1.09 -0.43
C LEU A 68 -0.53 1.60 0.40
N SER A 69 0.35 2.41 -0.18
CA SER A 69 1.55 2.89 0.51
C SER A 69 1.23 3.58 1.84
N GLU A 70 0.19 4.41 1.88
CA GLU A 70 -0.23 5.08 3.11
C GLU A 70 -0.81 4.13 4.15
N SER A 71 -1.44 3.04 3.70
CA SER A 71 -1.95 2.00 4.61
C SER A 71 -0.82 1.33 5.39
N PHE A 72 0.33 1.07 4.76
CA PHE A 72 1.39 0.28 5.40
C PHE A 72 2.56 1.09 5.98
N GLN A 73 2.72 2.37 5.62
CA GLN A 73 3.86 3.19 6.06
C GLN A 73 3.50 4.43 6.86
N ARG A 74 2.23 4.84 6.89
CA ARG A 74 1.85 6.18 7.35
C ARG A 74 0.77 6.11 8.42
N ASN A 75 0.05 7.23 8.55
CA ASN A 75 -1.08 7.41 9.41
C ASN A 75 -2.28 6.57 8.94
N CYS A 76 -2.24 5.27 9.20
CA CYS A 76 -3.33 4.36 8.93
C CYS A 76 -3.40 3.28 10.00
N ARG A 77 -4.63 2.89 10.36
CA ARG A 77 -4.88 1.65 11.09
C ARG A 77 -5.26 0.60 10.07
N THR A 78 -4.37 -0.37 9.88
CA THR A 78 -4.53 -1.37 8.83
C THR A 78 -4.84 -2.73 9.42
N TYR A 79 -5.84 -3.37 8.83
CA TYR A 79 -6.27 -4.72 9.17
C TYR A 79 -6.25 -5.54 7.88
N ILE A 80 -5.72 -6.76 7.97
CA ILE A 80 -5.74 -7.72 6.87
C ILE A 80 -6.60 -8.89 7.30
N LEU A 81 -7.59 -9.22 6.46
CA LEU A 81 -8.41 -10.41 6.61
C LEU A 81 -7.96 -11.42 5.55
N ALA A 82 -7.42 -12.56 5.98
CA ALA A 82 -7.13 -13.66 5.08
C ALA A 82 -8.31 -14.62 5.00
N THR A 83 -8.65 -15.02 3.78
CA THR A 83 -9.65 -16.03 3.48
C THR A 83 -8.94 -17.34 3.13
N LEU A 84 -9.08 -18.35 3.99
CA LEU A 84 -8.43 -19.65 3.83
C LEU A 84 -9.46 -20.71 3.46
N THR A 85 -9.06 -21.69 2.66
CA THR A 85 -9.91 -22.84 2.35
C THR A 85 -9.69 -23.98 3.35
N PRO A 86 -10.74 -24.66 3.86
CA PRO A 86 -10.55 -25.81 4.74
C PRO A 86 -10.12 -27.09 3.97
N SER A 87 -10.09 -27.05 2.63
CA SER A 87 -9.73 -28.20 1.80
C SER A 87 -8.23 -28.50 1.87
N SER A 88 -7.89 -29.79 1.93
CA SER A 88 -6.49 -30.24 1.83
C SER A 88 -5.83 -29.85 0.51
N MET A 89 -6.61 -29.65 -0.56
CA MET A 89 -6.10 -29.19 -1.85
C MET A 89 -5.48 -27.79 -1.78
N GLY A 90 -5.94 -26.95 -0.85
CA GLY A 90 -5.44 -25.58 -0.68
C GLY A 90 -4.35 -25.45 0.38
N TYR A 91 -3.75 -26.55 0.84
CA TYR A 91 -2.75 -26.51 1.91
C TYR A 91 -1.57 -25.57 1.60
N GLU A 92 -1.01 -25.66 0.39
CA GLU A 92 0.14 -24.84 -0.03
C GLU A 92 -0.23 -23.35 -0.10
N ASP A 93 -1.35 -23.00 -0.73
CA ASP A 93 -1.80 -21.60 -0.84
C ASP A 93 -2.17 -21.00 0.52
N ASN A 94 -2.80 -21.79 1.39
CA ASN A 94 -3.09 -21.38 2.76
C ASN A 94 -1.79 -21.13 3.56
N LEU A 95 -0.79 -22.00 3.43
CA LEU A 95 0.49 -21.84 4.09
C LEU A 95 1.18 -20.54 3.64
N LEU A 96 1.22 -20.27 2.33
CA LEU A 96 1.77 -19.03 1.79
C LEU A 96 1.01 -17.79 2.31
N THR A 97 -0.31 -17.88 2.41
CA THR A 97 -1.14 -16.81 2.97
C THR A 97 -0.84 -16.57 4.45
N CYS A 98 -0.69 -17.63 5.25
CA CYS A 98 -0.31 -17.52 6.66
C CYS A 98 1.09 -16.91 6.83
N ARG A 99 2.06 -17.27 5.98
CA ARG A 99 3.40 -16.67 5.99
C ARG A 99 3.37 -15.19 5.63
N PHE A 100 2.55 -14.81 4.66
CA PHE A 100 2.32 -13.40 4.36
C PHE A 100 1.75 -12.65 5.56
N LEU A 101 0.77 -13.22 6.27
CA LEU A 101 0.20 -12.61 7.48
C LEU A 101 1.21 -12.49 8.61
N GLU A 102 2.10 -13.47 8.78
CA GLU A 102 3.18 -13.43 9.77
C GLU A 102 4.08 -12.20 9.55
N SER A 103 4.52 -11.95 8.31
CA SER A 103 5.28 -10.76 7.96
C SER A 103 4.45 -9.48 8.10
N ALA A 104 3.19 -9.49 7.62
CA ALA A 104 2.31 -8.33 7.72
C ALA A 104 2.02 -7.91 9.16
N GLY A 105 1.89 -8.87 10.07
CA GLY A 105 1.67 -8.62 11.51
C GLY A 105 2.86 -7.94 12.21
N GLN A 106 4.05 -7.95 11.59
CA GLN A 106 5.23 -7.27 12.10
C GLN A 106 5.34 -5.82 11.60
N VAL A 107 4.57 -5.44 10.58
CA VAL A 107 4.55 -4.08 10.05
C VAL A 107 3.94 -3.13 11.07
N ARG A 108 4.66 -2.04 11.38
CA ARG A 108 4.21 -1.01 12.32
C ARG A 108 3.81 0.25 11.58
N THR A 109 2.63 0.77 11.90
CA THR A 109 2.16 2.08 11.45
C THR A 109 2.06 3.04 12.65
N GLU A 110 2.07 4.34 12.37
CA GLU A 110 1.98 5.40 13.39
C GLU A 110 0.70 6.24 13.18
N PRO A 111 -0.47 5.70 13.57
CA PRO A 111 -1.74 6.41 13.36
C PRO A 111 -1.88 7.60 14.31
N VAL A 112 -2.17 8.77 13.74
CA VAL A 112 -2.44 10.04 14.43
C VAL A 112 -3.80 10.62 14.01
N VAL A 113 -4.40 11.46 14.86
CA VAL A 113 -5.70 12.07 14.55
C VAL A 113 -5.54 13.11 13.43
N ASN A 114 -6.21 12.90 12.31
CA ASN A 114 -6.21 13.85 11.20
C ASN A 114 -7.07 15.07 11.55
N ARG A 115 -6.42 16.25 11.59
CA ARG A 115 -7.07 17.54 11.73
C ARG A 115 -6.82 18.34 10.47
N PHE A 116 -7.90 18.85 9.88
CA PHE A 116 -7.88 19.69 8.71
C PHE A 116 -8.30 21.10 9.07
N CYS A 117 -7.47 22.06 8.71
CA CYS A 117 -7.78 23.48 8.82
C CYS A 117 -7.47 24.13 7.48
N SER A 118 -8.48 24.68 6.82
CA SER A 118 -8.34 25.31 5.50
C SER A 118 -7.40 26.51 5.54
N ALA A 119 -7.38 27.26 6.64
CA ALA A 119 -6.46 28.37 6.86
C ALA A 119 -5.00 27.90 6.97
N ASP A 120 -4.74 26.83 7.73
CA ASP A 120 -3.40 26.27 7.90
C ASP A 120 -2.86 25.71 6.58
N LEU A 121 -3.70 24.98 5.83
CA LEU A 121 -3.31 24.45 4.52
C LEU A 121 -3.02 25.59 3.53
N LYS A 122 -3.86 26.63 3.48
CA LYS A 122 -3.61 27.80 2.63
C LYS A 122 -2.30 28.50 2.99
N GLY A 123 -2.03 28.66 4.29
CA GLY A 123 -0.77 29.23 4.77
C GLY A 123 0.45 28.40 4.39
N GLN A 124 0.39 27.07 4.56
CA GLN A 124 1.46 26.15 4.15
C GLN A 124 1.71 26.20 2.64
N LEU A 125 0.65 26.17 1.83
CA LEU A 125 0.76 26.26 0.37
C LEU A 125 1.35 27.60 -0.07
N GLN A 126 0.92 28.71 0.54
CA GLN A 126 1.49 30.03 0.26
C GLN A 126 2.98 30.11 0.63
N GLY A 127 3.37 29.55 1.78
CA GLY A 127 4.77 29.47 2.20
C GLY A 127 5.64 28.63 1.26
N GLU A 128 5.14 27.47 0.81
CA GLU A 128 5.82 26.63 -0.18
C GLU A 128 5.93 27.32 -1.54
N ILE A 129 4.89 28.04 -1.99
CA ILE A 129 4.94 28.86 -3.21
C ILE A 129 6.04 29.93 -3.11
N GLU A 130 6.11 30.66 -1.99
CA GLU A 130 7.16 31.67 -1.77
C GLU A 130 8.56 31.05 -1.74
N ARG A 131 8.71 29.89 -1.10
CA ARG A 131 9.97 29.16 -1.06
C ARG A 131 10.43 28.75 -2.47
N MET A 132 9.54 28.18 -3.28
CA MET A 132 9.84 27.80 -4.65
C MET A 132 10.14 29.02 -5.53
N ARG A 133 9.38 30.12 -5.37
CA ARG A 133 9.64 31.38 -6.08
C ARG A 133 11.05 31.92 -5.79
N LYS A 134 11.48 31.89 -4.53
CA LYS A 134 12.85 32.27 -4.14
C LYS A 134 13.90 31.37 -4.78
N GLN A 135 13.70 30.04 -4.80
CA GLN A 135 14.63 29.10 -5.44
C GLN A 135 14.75 29.32 -6.95
N LEU A 136 13.66 29.75 -7.59
CA LEU A 136 13.61 30.06 -9.02
C LEU A 136 14.07 31.51 -9.34
N GLY A 137 14.47 32.28 -8.33
CA GLY A 137 14.96 33.65 -8.51
C GLY A 137 13.89 34.70 -8.80
N PHE A 138 12.60 34.37 -8.63
CA PHE A 138 11.53 35.36 -8.73
C PHE A 138 11.56 36.25 -7.49
N GLN A 139 11.84 37.55 -7.68
CA GLN A 139 11.64 38.55 -6.63
C GLN A 139 10.14 38.85 -6.51
N SER A 140 9.64 38.89 -5.28
CA SER A 140 8.35 39.51 -5.00
C SER A 140 8.41 40.98 -5.43
N PRO A 141 7.36 41.53 -6.07
CA PRO A 141 7.30 42.95 -6.41
C PRO A 141 7.47 43.84 -5.18
#